data_AF-A0A3D0U5E7-F1
#
_entry.id   AF-A0A3D0U5E7-F1
#
_cell.length_a   1.000
_cell.length_b   1.000
_cell.length_c   1.000
_cell.angle_alpha   90.00
_cell.angle_beta   90.00
_cell.angle_gamma   90.00
#
_symmetry.space_group_name_H-M   'P 1'
#
loop_
_entity.id
_entity.type
_entity.pdbx_description
1 polymer ?
#
loop_
_entity_poly.entity_id
_entity_poly.type
_entity_poly.pdbx_seq_one_letter_code
_entity_poly.pdbx_strand_id
1 'polypeptide(L)' 'LGSALKRPALLPMPAFAARLAFGEMADQLLLSSIRVYPYLLQQAGYRFQDGDLETALANII' A
#
# COMPACT_ATOMS: atom_id res chain seq x y z
N LEU A 1 6.56 -0.46 -5.67
CA LEU A 1 6.38 0.68 -6.62
C LEU A 1 7.69 1.13 -7.24
N GLY A 2 8.66 1.59 -6.44
CA GLY A 2 9.91 2.12 -7.00
C GLY A 2 10.67 1.13 -7.90
N SER A 3 10.76 -0.14 -7.49
CA SER A 3 11.33 -1.22 -8.33
C SER A 3 10.58 -1.42 -9.64
N ALA A 4 9.25 -1.55 -9.58
CA ALA A 4 8.38 -1.76 -10.75
C ALA A 4 8.47 -0.62 -11.77
N LEU A 5 8.59 0.64 -11.30
CA LEU A 5 8.75 1.83 -12.16
C LEU A 5 10.21 2.10 -12.58
N LYS A 6 11.17 1.27 -12.18
CA LYS A 6 12.62 1.53 -12.32
C LYS A 6 13.05 2.90 -11.75
N ARG A 7 12.37 3.36 -10.68
CA ARG A 7 12.61 4.64 -9.99
C ARG A 7 12.81 4.41 -8.49
N PRO A 8 14.03 4.54 -7.95
CA PRO A 8 14.31 4.24 -6.54
C PRO A 8 13.55 5.20 -5.61
N ALA A 9 12.78 4.65 -4.66
CA ALA A 9 11.95 5.40 -3.71
C ALA A 9 12.65 5.48 -2.33
N LEU A 10 13.79 6.16 -2.27
CA LEU A 10 14.69 6.15 -1.10
C LEU A 10 14.35 7.22 -0.05
N LEU A 11 13.64 8.28 -0.43
CA LEU A 11 13.31 9.38 0.49
C LEU A 11 11.93 9.13 1.12
N PRO A 12 11.85 8.80 2.42
CA PRO A 12 10.57 8.67 3.10
C PRO A 12 9.92 10.04 3.30
N MET A 13 8.59 10.11 3.18
CA MET A 13 7.83 11.30 3.51
C MET A 13 7.73 11.48 5.03
N PRO A 14 8.14 12.63 5.59
CA PRO A 14 7.96 12.90 7.01
C PRO A 14 6.48 13.05 7.41
N ALA A 15 6.13 12.64 8.63
CA ALA A 15 4.76 12.73 9.15
C ALA A 15 4.20 14.17 9.16
N PHE A 16 5.02 15.16 9.53
CA PHE A 16 4.57 16.56 9.53
C PHE A 16 4.25 17.06 8.11
N ALA A 17 5.00 16.61 7.09
CA ALA A 17 4.75 16.98 5.71
C ALA A 17 3.40 16.40 5.24
N ALA A 18 3.10 15.15 5.64
CA ALA A 18 1.79 14.54 5.39
C ALA A 18 0.66 15.31 6.08
N ARG A 19 0.83 15.70 7.35
CA ARG A 19 -0.17 16.49 8.11
C ARG A 19 -0.39 17.89 7.53
N LEU A 20 0.66 18.54 7.01
CA LEU A 20 0.50 19.83 6.33
C LEU A 20 -0.28 19.70 5.02
N ALA A 21 -0.10 18.60 4.27
CA ALA A 21 -0.78 18.39 3.00
C ALA A 21 -2.22 17.86 3.15
N PHE A 22 -2.48 16.99 4.14
CA PHE A 22 -3.75 16.26 4.27
C PHE A 22 -4.50 16.55 5.59
N GLY A 23 -3.97 17.39 6.48
CA GLY A 23 -4.59 17.71 7.77
C GLY A 23 -4.74 16.49 8.68
N GLU A 24 -5.86 16.43 9.40
CA GLU A 24 -6.20 15.32 10.32
C GLU A 24 -6.36 13.97 9.59
N MET A 25 -6.68 13.99 8.29
CA MET A 25 -6.80 12.76 7.49
C MET A 25 -5.45 12.05 7.31
N ALA A 26 -4.33 12.79 7.42
CA ALA A 26 -3.00 12.20 7.34
C ALA A 26 -2.81 11.10 8.41
N ASP A 27 -3.25 11.39 9.64
CA ASP A 27 -3.09 10.48 10.76
C ASP A 27 -3.97 9.22 10.61
N GLN A 28 -5.17 9.36 10.04
CA GLN A 28 -6.11 8.25 9.91
C GLN A 28 -5.86 7.38 8.68
N LEU A 29 -5.45 7.96 7.55
CA LEU A 29 -5.37 7.23 6.27
C LEU A 29 -3.95 6.87 5.86
N LEU A 30 -2.98 7.75 6.10
CA LEU A 30 -1.62 7.60 5.57
C LEU A 30 -0.63 7.12 6.61
N LEU A 31 -0.77 7.62 7.85
CA LEU A 31 0.17 7.33 8.94
C LEU A 31 -0.33 6.19 9.85
N SER A 32 -1.60 5.78 9.71
CA SER A 32 -2.13 4.60 10.41
C SER A 32 -1.84 3.31 9.64
N SER A 33 -1.82 2.19 10.34
CA SER A 33 -1.72 0.86 9.75
C SER A 33 -2.83 -0.03 10.28
N ILE A 34 -3.64 -0.59 9.37
CA ILE A 34 -4.75 -1.48 9.72
C ILE A 34 -4.39 -2.97 9.70
N ARG A 35 -3.21 -3.35 9.17
CA ARG A 35 -2.68 -4.74 9.05
C ARG A 35 -3.77 -5.81 8.94
N VAL A 36 -4.50 -5.81 7.82
CA VAL A 36 -5.60 -6.74 7.56
C VAL A 36 -5.09 -8.02 6.90
N TYR A 37 -5.59 -9.18 7.33
CA TYR A 37 -5.29 -10.49 6.74
C TYR A 37 -6.58 -11.17 6.22
N PRO A 38 -6.64 -11.62 4.95
CA PRO A 38 -7.87 -12.07 4.31
C PRO A 38 -8.23 -13.54 4.63
N TYR A 39 -8.32 -13.90 5.91
CA TYR A 39 -8.51 -15.28 6.37
C TYR A 39 -9.77 -15.95 5.76
N LEU A 40 -10.92 -15.28 5.81
CA LEU A 40 -12.18 -15.85 5.33
C LEU A 40 -12.18 -16.09 3.82
N LEU A 41 -11.57 -15.19 3.04
CA LEU A 41 -11.46 -15.34 1.59
C LEU A 41 -10.58 -16.55 1.22
N GLN A 42 -9.47 -16.73 1.94
CA GLN A 42 -8.60 -17.89 1.76
C GLN A 42 -9.32 -19.20 2.12
N GLN A 43 -10.07 -19.23 3.22
CA GLN A 43 -10.87 -20.41 3.61
C GLN A 43 -11.97 -20.73 2.62
N ALA A 44 -12.61 -19.71 2.04
CA ALA A 44 -13.64 -19.87 1.01
C ALA A 44 -13.06 -20.35 -0.34
N GLY A 45 -11.74 -20.51 -0.46
CA GLY A 45 -11.08 -20.94 -1.69
C GLY A 45 -11.00 -19.84 -2.76
N TYR A 46 -11.18 -18.57 -2.38
CA TYR A 46 -11.04 -17.45 -3.31
C TYR A 46 -9.61 -17.34 -3.81
N ARG A 47 -9.44 -17.29 -5.13
CA ARG A 47 -8.14 -17.07 -5.78
C ARG A 47 -8.01 -15.61 -6.19
N PHE A 48 -7.07 -14.91 -5.56
CA PHE A 48 -6.71 -13.56 -5.97
C PHE A 48 -6.05 -13.59 -7.35
N GLN A 49 -6.49 -12.70 -8.24
CA GLN A 49 -5.85 -12.49 -9.53
C GLN A 49 -4.41 -11.97 -9.35
N ASP A 50 -4.26 -10.99 -8.45
CA ASP A 50 -2.98 -10.45 -8.01
C ASP A 50 -2.75 -10.80 -6.54
N GLY A 51 -2.18 -11.97 -6.29
CA GLY A 51 -2.00 -12.51 -4.93
C GLY A 51 -0.88 -11.87 -4.12
N ASP A 52 0.02 -11.15 -4.79
CA ASP A 52 1.15 -10.47 -4.18
C ASP A 52 1.36 -9.08 -4.80
N LEU A 53 2.10 -8.25 -4.08
CA LEU A 53 2.30 -6.85 -4.46
C LEU A 53 3.14 -6.69 -5.73
N GLU A 54 4.06 -7.60 -6.03
CA GLU A 54 4.93 -7.50 -7.21
C GLU A 54 4.12 -7.76 -8.48
N THR A 55 3.35 -8.86 -8.49
CA THR A 55 2.44 -9.21 -9.59
C THR A 55 1.40 -8.11 -9.82
N ALA A 56 0.78 -7.61 -8.74
CA ALA A 56 -0.21 -6.53 -8.83
C ALA A 56 0.35 -5.27 -9.49
N LEU A 57 1.57 -4.87 -9.11
CA LEU A 57 2.21 -3.68 -9.65
C LEU A 57 2.65 -3.86 -11.10
N ALA A 58 3.13 -5.05 -11.48
CA ALA A 58 3.50 -5.36 -12.86
C ALA A 58 2.30 -5.33 -13.82
N ASN A 59 1.09 -5.61 -13.33
CA ASN A 59 -0.12 -5.64 -14.16
C ASN A 59 -0.75 -4.25 -14.41
N ILE A 60 -0.43 -3.24 -13.59
CA ILE A 60 -1.03 -1.89 -13.66
C ILE A 60 -0.08 -0.86 -14.30
N ILE A 61 1.23 -1.11 -14.29
CA ILE A 61 2.27 -0.22 -14.83
C ILE A 61 2.53 -0.52 -16.30
#